data_AF-A0AAW2Y6R8-F1
#
_entry.id   AF-A0AAW2Y6R8-F1
#
_cell.length_a   1.000
_cell.length_b   1.000
_cell.length_c   1.000
_cell.angle_alpha   90.00
_cell.angle_beta   90.00
_cell.angle_gamma   90.00
#
_symmetry.space_group_name_H-M   'P 1'
#
loop_
_entity.id
_entity.type
_entity.pdbx_description
1 polymer ?
#
loop_
_entity_poly.entity_id
_entity_poly.type
_entity_poly.pdbx_seq_one_letter_code
_entity_poly.pdbx_strand_id
1 'polypeptide(L)'
;MAAPESSSSSSLFALKNSRPPDDTVFYSIFPDSSLTSAGFAAADELQFLHLRILHHVSPITAPYIWQHQPFSLSITLSPVPHLSGHLRFGDNLEDEWFVVYLLFEISKTFPNLSIRVWDSDGEFLLIESAFHLPKWLNPETSVNRVFIRHGLLHIIPQSSFPTLPKLEDSLRFLASRDDDSSLAPDAVQLHLRKKIGEYPERAYRNVHRVRVRVPVSVAWVLKHEPCLISLAVEGFYDRDIDSMKYAARMERFLPKGRGRKWWRWS
;
A
#
# COMPACT_ATOMS: atom_id res chain seq x y z
N MET A 1 -42.05 43.74 4.39
CA MET A 1 -41.44 42.61 3.64
C MET A 1 -40.01 42.99 3.35
N ALA A 2 -39.08 42.51 4.18
CA ALA A 2 -37.65 42.74 4.01
C ALA A 2 -37.04 41.48 3.36
N ALA A 3 -36.32 41.67 2.26
CA ALA A 3 -35.52 40.63 1.63
C ALA A 3 -34.22 40.44 2.44
N PRO A 4 -33.72 39.21 2.65
CA PRO A 4 -32.39 39.01 3.20
C PRO A 4 -31.36 38.92 2.07
N GLU A 5 -30.30 39.70 2.24
CA GLU A 5 -29.07 39.64 1.45
C GLU A 5 -28.20 38.44 1.82
N SER A 6 -27.43 38.03 0.80
CA SER A 6 -26.37 37.04 0.66
C SER A 6 -25.55 36.58 1.87
N SER A 7 -25.22 35.27 1.88
CA SER A 7 -23.85 34.79 2.16
C SER A 7 -23.55 33.52 1.36
N SER A 8 -23.00 33.70 0.16
CA SER A 8 -22.29 32.67 -0.60
C SER A 8 -20.79 32.81 -0.33
N SER A 9 -20.14 31.81 0.26
CA SER A 9 -18.67 31.67 0.31
C SER A 9 -18.36 30.41 1.15
N SER A 10 -18.17 29.22 0.59
CA SER A 10 -17.09 28.75 -0.28
C SER A 10 -16.36 27.60 0.46
N SER A 11 -16.55 26.40 -0.06
CA SER A 11 -15.63 25.25 -0.07
C SER A 11 -14.57 25.15 1.04
N LEU A 12 -14.94 24.53 2.18
CA LEU A 12 -13.99 24.03 3.19
C LEU A 12 -13.18 22.80 2.73
N PHE A 13 -13.44 22.30 1.52
CA PHE A 13 -12.66 21.24 0.87
C PHE A 13 -11.82 21.82 -0.28
N ALA A 14 -11.14 22.93 -0.03
CA ALA A 14 -10.07 23.36 -0.93
C ALA A 14 -8.94 22.33 -0.83
N LEU A 15 -8.85 21.49 -1.87
CA LEU A 15 -7.64 20.79 -2.29
C LEU A 15 -6.45 21.74 -2.16
N LYS A 16 -5.77 21.68 -1.02
CA LYS A 16 -4.39 22.14 -0.92
C LYS A 16 -3.56 20.90 -1.17
N ASN A 17 -2.74 20.97 -2.22
CA ASN A 17 -1.66 20.03 -2.55
C ASN A 17 -1.06 19.44 -1.26
N SER A 18 -1.59 18.31 -0.82
CA SER A 18 -0.99 17.52 0.22
C SER A 18 0.02 16.66 -0.51
N ARG A 19 1.29 16.78 -0.13
CA ARG A 19 2.18 15.65 -0.33
C ARG A 19 1.45 14.41 0.22
N PRO A 20 1.53 13.27 -0.46
CA PRO A 20 0.99 12.05 0.11
C PRO A 20 1.55 11.89 1.54
N PRO A 21 0.75 11.36 2.49
CA PRO A 21 1.24 11.12 3.84
C PRO A 21 2.57 10.39 3.79
N ASP A 22 3.53 10.81 4.61
CA ASP A 22 4.92 10.28 4.62
C ASP A 22 4.99 8.78 5.02
N ASP A 23 3.84 8.15 5.26
CA ASP A 23 3.63 6.79 5.75
C ASP A 23 2.80 5.92 4.78
N THR A 24 2.89 6.19 3.48
CA THR A 24 2.09 5.51 2.44
C THR A 24 2.94 4.92 1.31
N VAL A 25 2.74 3.63 1.04
CA VAL A 25 3.28 2.96 -0.15
C VAL A 25 2.25 2.98 -1.28
N PHE A 26 2.71 3.27 -2.48
CA PHE A 26 1.95 3.30 -3.72
C PHE A 26 2.45 2.23 -4.67
N TYR A 27 1.54 1.66 -5.46
CA TYR A 27 1.91 0.67 -6.47
C TYR A 27 1.02 0.75 -7.70
N SER A 28 1.57 0.30 -8.81
CA SER A 28 0.88 0.22 -10.10
C SER A 28 1.31 -1.02 -10.85
N ILE A 29 0.33 -1.77 -11.35
CA ILE A 29 0.49 -3.07 -12.01
C ILE A 29 0.02 -2.92 -13.45
N PHE A 30 0.96 -2.95 -14.38
CA PHE A 30 0.74 -2.76 -15.81
C PHE A 30 0.80 -4.12 -16.51
N PRO A 31 -0.33 -4.67 -17.00
CA PRO A 31 -0.29 -5.81 -17.89
C PRO A 31 0.24 -5.40 -19.27
N ASP A 32 0.96 -6.31 -19.93
CA ASP A 32 1.51 -6.03 -21.27
C ASP A 32 0.41 -5.72 -22.30
N SER A 33 -0.80 -6.24 -22.10
CA SER A 33 -1.96 -5.95 -22.96
C SER A 33 -2.38 -4.48 -22.94
N SER A 34 -2.06 -3.73 -21.87
CA SER A 34 -2.34 -2.29 -21.76
C SER A 34 -1.64 -1.43 -22.81
N LEU A 35 -0.62 -1.96 -23.48
CA LEU A 35 0.09 -1.29 -24.57
C LEU A 35 -0.65 -1.40 -25.91
N THR A 36 -1.66 -2.26 -25.99
CA THR A 36 -2.39 -2.58 -27.22
C THR A 36 -3.90 -2.37 -27.09
N SER A 37 -4.45 -2.62 -25.91
CA SER A 37 -5.88 -2.52 -25.61
C SER A 37 -6.24 -1.10 -25.15
N ALA A 38 -7.34 -0.54 -25.68
CA ALA A 38 -7.80 0.80 -25.35
C ALA A 38 -9.31 0.82 -25.05
N GLY A 39 -9.73 1.74 -24.18
CA GLY A 39 -11.14 1.96 -23.87
C GLY A 39 -11.78 0.81 -23.07
N PHE A 40 -12.99 0.41 -23.45
CA PHE A 40 -13.80 -0.58 -22.70
C PHE A 40 -13.15 -1.96 -22.62
N ALA A 41 -12.47 -2.42 -23.67
CA ALA A 41 -11.80 -3.74 -23.67
C ALA A 41 -10.70 -3.83 -22.60
N ALA A 42 -9.92 -2.75 -22.43
CA ALA A 42 -8.89 -2.68 -21.40
C ALA A 42 -9.50 -2.72 -19.98
N ALA A 43 -10.67 -2.11 -19.78
CA ALA A 43 -11.34 -2.14 -18.48
C ALA A 43 -11.80 -3.56 -18.10
N ASP A 44 -12.35 -4.31 -19.04
CA ASP A 44 -12.80 -5.70 -18.80
C ASP A 44 -11.62 -6.64 -18.51
N GLU A 45 -10.52 -6.50 -19.27
CA GLU A 45 -9.28 -7.25 -19.02
C GLU A 45 -8.70 -6.94 -17.63
N LEU A 46 -8.67 -5.65 -17.25
CA LEU A 46 -8.20 -5.23 -15.93
C LEU A 46 -9.11 -5.73 -14.82
N GLN A 47 -10.43 -5.74 -15.02
CA GLN A 47 -11.38 -6.29 -14.06
C GLN A 47 -11.16 -7.79 -13.86
N PHE A 48 -10.92 -8.54 -14.93
CA PHE A 48 -10.60 -9.96 -14.85
C PHE A 48 -9.26 -10.19 -14.13
N LEU A 49 -8.22 -9.43 -14.47
CA LEU A 49 -6.92 -9.48 -13.81
C LEU A 49 -7.03 -9.15 -12.31
N HIS A 50 -7.79 -8.12 -11.97
CA HIS A 50 -8.04 -7.70 -10.59
C HIS A 50 -8.61 -8.85 -9.76
N LEU A 51 -9.67 -9.51 -10.25
CA LEU A 51 -10.27 -10.66 -9.55
C LEU A 51 -9.29 -11.83 -9.40
N ARG A 52 -8.48 -12.12 -10.42
CA ARG A 52 -7.46 -13.18 -10.35
C ARG A 52 -6.39 -12.88 -9.33
N ILE A 53 -5.90 -11.64 -9.27
CA ILE A 53 -4.90 -11.22 -8.28
C ILE A 53 -5.48 -11.32 -6.87
N LEU A 54 -6.69 -10.77 -6.63
CA LEU A 54 -7.34 -10.87 -5.33
C LEU A 54 -7.53 -12.32 -4.89
N HIS A 55 -7.98 -13.20 -5.79
CA HIS A 55 -8.12 -14.62 -5.49
C HIS A 55 -6.78 -15.26 -5.09
N HIS A 56 -5.68 -14.90 -5.78
CA HIS A 56 -4.36 -15.43 -5.51
C HIS A 56 -3.79 -14.96 -4.15
N VAL A 57 -3.92 -13.68 -3.81
CA VAL A 57 -3.33 -13.13 -2.58
C VAL A 57 -4.21 -13.28 -1.34
N SER A 58 -5.53 -13.47 -1.51
CA SER A 58 -6.50 -13.57 -0.42
C SER A 58 -6.14 -14.59 0.67
N PRO A 59 -5.64 -15.80 0.37
CA PRO A 59 -5.26 -16.77 1.42
C PRO A 59 -4.18 -16.24 2.37
N ILE A 60 -3.32 -15.33 1.90
CA ILE A 60 -2.19 -14.80 2.64
C ILE A 60 -2.57 -13.48 3.33
N THR A 61 -3.45 -12.68 2.72
CA THR A 61 -3.84 -11.35 3.23
C THR A 61 -5.06 -11.36 4.14
N ALA A 62 -6.00 -12.30 3.96
CA ALA A 62 -7.23 -12.37 4.76
C ALA A 62 -7.02 -12.66 6.26
N PRO A 63 -6.05 -13.50 6.69
CA PRO A 63 -5.80 -13.70 8.12
C PRO A 63 -4.94 -12.61 8.75
N TYR A 64 -4.40 -11.68 7.95
CA TYR A 64 -3.54 -10.60 8.42
C TYR A 64 -4.35 -9.37 8.86
N ILE A 65 -3.96 -8.78 10.00
CA ILE A 65 -4.58 -7.55 10.51
C ILE A 65 -3.66 -6.39 10.11
N TRP A 66 -4.06 -5.66 9.08
CA TRP A 66 -3.37 -4.47 8.59
C TRP A 66 -3.49 -3.31 9.59
N GLN A 67 -2.47 -2.45 9.62
CA GLN A 67 -2.41 -1.32 10.54
C GLN A 67 -3.56 -0.34 10.29
N HIS A 68 -3.72 0.09 9.03
CA HIS A 68 -4.78 1.02 8.62
C HIS A 68 -5.77 0.38 7.65
N GLN A 69 -5.27 -0.06 6.51
CA GLN A 69 -6.10 -0.53 5.40
C GLN A 69 -5.49 -1.76 4.75
N PRO A 70 -6.32 -2.71 4.29
CA PRO A 70 -5.83 -3.88 3.59
C PRO A 70 -5.24 -3.55 2.23
N PHE A 71 -4.42 -4.46 1.71
CA PHE A 71 -4.01 -4.46 0.31
C PHE A 71 -5.25 -4.35 -0.59
N SER A 72 -5.23 -3.39 -1.52
CA SER A 72 -6.37 -3.07 -2.36
C SER A 72 -5.92 -2.71 -3.78
N LEU A 73 -6.79 -2.97 -4.75
CA LEU A 73 -6.53 -2.67 -6.15
C LEU A 73 -7.73 -1.93 -6.73
N SER A 74 -7.44 -0.93 -7.55
CA SER A 74 -8.40 -0.10 -8.26
C SER A 74 -8.00 0.00 -9.72
N ILE A 75 -8.99 0.02 -10.62
CA ILE A 75 -8.74 0.16 -12.06
C ILE A 75 -8.46 1.62 -12.39
N THR A 76 -7.37 1.86 -13.11
CA THR A 76 -7.00 3.18 -13.62
C THR A 76 -6.78 3.08 -15.12
N LEU A 77 -7.46 3.92 -15.91
CA LEU A 77 -7.42 3.82 -17.39
C LEU A 77 -6.43 4.79 -18.06
N SER A 78 -5.87 5.75 -17.32
CA SER A 78 -5.02 6.82 -17.85
C SER A 78 -3.79 7.03 -16.97
N PRO A 79 -2.61 7.39 -17.52
CA PRO A 79 -2.31 7.55 -18.95
C PRO A 79 -2.15 6.24 -19.71
N VAL A 80 -1.89 5.13 -19.00
CA VAL A 80 -1.86 3.76 -19.52
C VAL A 80 -2.83 2.95 -18.65
N PRO A 81 -3.68 2.07 -19.20
CA PRO A 81 -4.55 1.23 -18.39
C PRO A 81 -3.76 0.34 -17.42
N HIS A 82 -4.10 0.31 -16.13
CA HIS A 82 -3.40 -0.46 -15.10
C HIS A 82 -4.27 -0.68 -13.86
N LEU A 83 -3.82 -1.55 -12.97
CA LEU A 83 -4.33 -1.61 -11.60
C LEU A 83 -3.43 -0.76 -10.71
N SER A 84 -4.00 0.13 -9.92
CA SER A 84 -3.27 0.93 -8.93
C SER A 84 -3.76 0.62 -7.53
N GLY A 85 -2.91 0.86 -6.55
CA GLY A 85 -3.28 0.75 -5.15
C GLY A 85 -2.33 1.57 -4.30
N HIS A 86 -2.75 1.77 -3.07
CA HIS A 86 -1.93 2.41 -2.05
C HIS A 86 -2.26 1.79 -0.71
N LEU A 87 -1.31 1.84 0.20
CA LEU A 87 -1.47 1.36 1.56
C LEU A 87 -0.76 2.31 2.51
N ARG A 88 -1.52 2.85 3.46
CA ARG A 88 -0.96 3.62 4.56
C ARG A 88 -0.44 2.63 5.61
N PHE A 89 0.88 2.58 5.80
CA PHE A 89 1.51 1.66 6.76
C PHE A 89 1.68 2.30 8.14
N GLY A 90 1.59 3.63 8.25
CA GLY A 90 1.75 4.33 9.53
C GLY A 90 3.14 4.04 10.12
N ASP A 91 3.17 3.59 11.37
CA ASP A 91 4.42 3.16 12.02
C ASP A 91 4.78 1.67 11.75
N ASN A 92 3.91 0.93 11.06
CA ASN A 92 4.10 -0.50 10.83
C ASN A 92 4.82 -0.78 9.50
N LEU A 93 6.15 -0.65 9.49
CA LEU A 93 6.98 -0.97 8.32
C LEU A 93 6.81 -2.41 7.82
N GLU A 94 6.31 -3.34 8.64
CA GLU A 94 6.02 -4.70 8.18
C GLU A 94 4.86 -4.73 7.17
N ASP A 95 3.89 -3.80 7.23
CA ASP A 95 2.84 -3.68 6.22
C ASP A 95 3.41 -3.26 4.86
N GLU A 96 4.35 -2.30 4.86
CA GLU A 96 5.04 -1.85 3.63
C GLU A 96 5.77 -3.02 2.96
N TRP A 97 6.63 -3.71 3.70
CA TRP A 97 7.39 -4.84 3.16
C TRP A 97 6.53 -6.04 2.82
N PHE A 98 5.40 -6.23 3.52
CA PHE A 98 4.46 -7.26 3.14
C PHE A 98 3.77 -6.94 1.80
N VAL A 99 3.43 -5.67 1.53
CA VAL A 99 2.97 -5.23 0.20
C VAL A 99 4.05 -5.51 -0.86
N VAL A 100 5.31 -5.17 -0.60
CA VAL A 100 6.41 -5.47 -1.54
C VAL A 100 6.47 -6.96 -1.84
N TYR A 101 6.44 -7.82 -0.82
CA TYR A 101 6.39 -9.27 -0.99
C TYR A 101 5.21 -9.72 -1.88
N LEU A 102 4.01 -9.20 -1.62
CA LEU A 102 2.82 -9.52 -2.43
C LEU A 102 3.01 -9.12 -3.90
N LEU A 103 3.59 -7.95 -4.18
CA LEU A 103 3.85 -7.50 -5.54
C LEU A 103 4.88 -8.39 -6.26
N PHE A 104 5.92 -8.84 -5.56
CA PHE A 104 6.88 -9.82 -6.10
C PHE A 104 6.19 -11.16 -6.43
N GLU A 105 5.37 -11.71 -5.52
CA GLU A 105 4.64 -12.96 -5.77
C GLU A 105 3.57 -12.82 -6.88
N ILE A 106 2.90 -11.67 -6.97
CA ILE A 106 2.00 -11.34 -8.09
C ILE A 106 2.78 -11.36 -9.40
N SER A 107 3.90 -10.64 -9.51
CA SER A 107 4.67 -10.58 -10.76
C SER A 107 5.24 -11.94 -11.18
N LYS A 108 5.49 -12.84 -10.22
CA LYS A 108 5.96 -14.19 -10.47
C LYS A 108 4.84 -15.11 -10.96
N THR A 109 3.64 -14.97 -10.40
CA THR A 109 2.46 -15.77 -10.78
C THR A 109 1.84 -15.31 -12.10
N PHE A 110 1.90 -14.01 -12.37
CA PHE A 110 1.37 -13.37 -13.57
C PHE A 110 2.55 -12.73 -14.34
N PRO A 111 3.24 -13.49 -15.20
CA PRO A 111 4.53 -13.07 -15.78
C PRO A 111 4.43 -11.84 -16.69
N ASN A 112 3.27 -11.65 -17.34
CA ASN A 112 3.04 -10.53 -18.28
C ASN A 112 2.71 -9.20 -17.56
N LEU A 113 3.25 -9.00 -16.34
CA LEU A 113 3.01 -7.82 -15.52
C LEU A 113 4.32 -7.09 -15.26
N SER A 114 4.30 -5.78 -15.50
CA SER A 114 5.34 -4.87 -15.03
C SER A 114 4.78 -4.05 -13.88
N ILE A 115 5.40 -4.12 -12.71
CA ILE A 115 4.88 -3.52 -11.48
C ILE A 115 5.81 -2.40 -11.01
N ARG A 116 5.25 -1.28 -10.57
CA ARG A 116 5.98 -0.20 -9.90
C ARG A 116 5.54 -0.13 -8.46
N VAL A 117 6.46 0.19 -7.56
CA VAL A 117 6.19 0.43 -6.14
C VAL A 117 7.09 1.56 -5.65
N TRP A 118 6.52 2.53 -4.95
CA TRP A 118 7.22 3.71 -4.44
C TRP A 118 6.51 4.25 -3.20
N ASP A 119 7.20 5.03 -2.38
CA ASP A 119 6.64 5.70 -1.20
C ASP A 119 6.74 7.23 -1.35
N SER A 120 6.60 7.97 -0.25
CA SER A 120 6.77 9.43 -0.21
C SER A 120 8.18 9.90 -0.53
N ASP A 121 9.20 9.06 -0.31
CA ASP A 121 10.62 9.35 -0.59
C ASP A 121 11.01 8.94 -2.02
N GLY A 122 10.14 8.21 -2.73
CA GLY A 122 10.29 7.81 -4.13
C GLY A 122 10.58 6.33 -4.27
N GLU A 123 11.63 5.98 -5.00
CA GLU A 123 11.98 4.58 -5.29
C GLU A 123 12.72 3.95 -4.08
N PHE A 124 12.01 3.69 -2.97
CA PHE A 124 12.61 3.19 -1.72
C PHE A 124 13.35 1.85 -1.86
N LEU A 125 12.95 0.98 -2.80
CA LEU A 125 13.70 -0.25 -3.11
C LEU A 125 15.14 0.03 -3.55
N LEU A 126 15.38 1.17 -4.21
CA LEU A 126 16.72 1.63 -4.56
C LEU A 126 17.46 2.12 -3.32
N ILE A 127 16.80 2.86 -2.43
CA ILE A 127 17.41 3.37 -1.19
C ILE A 127 17.91 2.20 -0.34
N GLU A 128 17.10 1.15 -0.19
CA GLU A 128 17.43 -0.06 0.55
C GLU A 128 18.62 -0.82 -0.05
N SER A 129 18.75 -0.77 -1.37
CA SER A 129 19.83 -1.43 -2.11
C SER A 129 20.96 -0.49 -2.52
N ALA A 130 21.05 0.72 -1.93
CA ALA A 130 21.89 1.82 -2.42
C ALA A 130 23.37 1.44 -2.60
N PHE A 131 23.92 0.60 -1.71
CA PHE A 131 25.31 0.14 -1.78
C PHE A 131 25.61 -0.80 -2.96
N HIS A 132 24.58 -1.27 -3.65
CA HIS A 132 24.68 -2.23 -4.74
C HIS A 132 24.23 -1.63 -6.09
N LEU A 133 23.81 -0.37 -6.10
CA LEU A 133 23.30 0.28 -7.31
C LEU A 133 24.41 0.69 -8.27
N PRO A 134 24.12 0.69 -9.59
CA PRO A 134 24.98 1.34 -10.57
C PRO A 134 25.16 2.83 -10.26
N LYS A 135 26.38 3.36 -10.41
CA LYS A 135 26.70 4.77 -10.08
C LYS A 135 25.88 5.83 -10.83
N TRP A 136 25.34 5.47 -12.01
CA TRP A 136 24.53 6.38 -12.80
C TRP A 136 23.10 6.53 -12.26
N LEU A 137 22.63 5.56 -11.47
CA LEU A 137 21.26 5.50 -10.99
C LEU A 137 21.11 6.36 -9.72
N ASN A 138 20.24 7.34 -9.79
CA ASN A 138 19.93 8.29 -8.72
C ASN A 138 18.46 8.72 -8.83
N PRO A 139 17.92 9.49 -7.87
CA PRO A 139 16.51 9.89 -7.88
C PRO A 139 16.09 10.58 -9.19
N GLU A 140 16.96 11.42 -9.78
CA GLU A 140 16.67 12.15 -11.02
C GLU A 140 16.66 11.27 -12.27
N THR A 141 17.39 10.17 -12.28
CA THR A 141 17.55 9.28 -13.45
C THR A 141 16.69 8.01 -13.37
N SER A 142 16.19 7.67 -12.19
CA SER A 142 15.44 6.43 -11.90
C SER A 142 14.00 6.43 -12.42
N VAL A 143 13.44 7.61 -12.72
CA VAL A 143 12.04 7.78 -13.14
C VAL A 143 11.72 6.89 -14.34
N ASN A 144 10.67 6.08 -14.19
CA ASN A 144 10.21 5.09 -15.18
C ASN A 144 11.28 4.07 -15.59
N ARG A 145 12.22 3.69 -14.71
CA ARG A 145 13.20 2.62 -15.00
C ARG A 145 13.12 1.42 -14.08
N VAL A 146 12.52 1.58 -12.90
CA VAL A 146 12.49 0.56 -11.86
C VAL A 146 11.15 -0.15 -11.91
N PHE A 147 11.18 -1.47 -12.10
CA PHE A 147 10.00 -2.31 -12.16
C PHE A 147 10.24 -3.65 -11.47
N ILE A 148 9.19 -4.24 -10.93
CA ILE A 148 9.17 -5.64 -10.50
C ILE A 148 8.49 -6.43 -11.61
N ARG A 149 9.14 -7.48 -12.10
CA ARG A 149 8.62 -8.37 -13.15
C ARG A 149 9.20 -9.76 -12.95
N HIS A 150 8.41 -10.81 -13.20
CA HIS A 150 8.84 -12.21 -13.02
C HIS A 150 9.41 -12.55 -11.63
N GLY A 151 9.02 -11.83 -10.58
CA GLY A 151 9.56 -11.99 -9.22
C GLY A 151 10.98 -11.44 -9.04
N LEU A 152 11.44 -10.57 -9.94
CA LEU A 152 12.77 -9.95 -9.93
C LEU A 152 12.65 -8.43 -10.07
N LEU A 153 13.69 -7.71 -9.61
CA LEU A 153 13.78 -6.28 -9.85
C LEU A 153 14.42 -6.00 -11.21
N HIS A 154 13.81 -5.15 -12.00
CA HIS A 154 14.33 -4.67 -13.28
C HIS A 154 14.67 -3.18 -13.19
N ILE A 155 15.85 -2.82 -13.66
CA ILE A 155 16.34 -1.46 -13.82
C ILE A 155 16.71 -1.26 -15.29
N ILE A 156 15.89 -0.54 -16.03
CA ILE A 156 16.13 -0.27 -17.46
C ILE A 156 17.43 0.53 -17.62
N PRO A 157 18.43 0.02 -18.35
CA PRO A 157 19.75 0.63 -18.38
C PRO A 157 19.76 1.98 -19.10
N GLN A 158 20.62 2.88 -18.64
CA GLN A 158 20.82 4.20 -19.28
C GLN A 158 21.26 4.09 -20.75
N SER A 159 21.95 3.03 -21.14
CA SER A 159 22.33 2.79 -22.53
C SER A 159 21.14 2.60 -23.48
N SER A 160 20.01 2.09 -22.98
CA SER A 160 18.80 1.89 -23.78
C SER A 160 18.00 3.19 -23.95
N PHE A 161 18.06 4.06 -22.94
CA PHE A 161 17.44 5.38 -22.97
C PHE A 161 18.41 6.40 -22.38
N PRO A 162 19.14 7.19 -23.19
CA PRO A 162 20.08 8.17 -22.69
C PRO A 162 19.42 9.29 -21.86
N THR A 163 18.16 9.59 -22.17
CA THR A 163 17.30 10.54 -21.46
C THR A 163 16.26 9.80 -20.61
N LEU A 164 15.48 10.54 -19.81
CA LEU A 164 14.37 9.97 -19.05
C LEU A 164 13.31 9.37 -19.99
N PRO A 165 13.02 8.06 -19.88
CA PRO A 165 12.02 7.43 -20.72
C PRO A 165 10.61 7.81 -20.28
N LYS A 166 9.69 7.87 -21.24
CA LYS A 166 8.25 7.90 -20.93
C LYS A 166 7.86 6.52 -20.39
N LEU A 167 6.85 6.50 -19.50
CA LEU A 167 6.35 5.26 -18.90
C LEU A 167 6.02 4.20 -19.96
N GLU A 168 5.33 4.59 -21.03
CA GLU A 168 4.93 3.68 -22.11
C GLU A 168 6.14 3.08 -22.87
N ASP A 169 7.21 3.86 -23.06
CA ASP A 169 8.43 3.37 -23.73
C ASP A 169 9.16 2.34 -22.85
N SER A 170 9.19 2.57 -21.54
CA SER A 170 9.72 1.62 -20.56
C SER A 170 8.93 0.32 -20.51
N LEU A 171 7.59 0.42 -20.52
CA LEU A 171 6.72 -0.75 -20.53
C LEU A 171 6.89 -1.56 -21.84
N ARG A 172 6.97 -0.91 -23.00
CA ARG A 172 7.28 -1.58 -24.28
C ARG A 172 8.65 -2.24 -24.27
N PHE A 173 9.65 -1.61 -23.66
CA PHE A 173 10.98 -2.19 -23.53
C PHE A 173 10.92 -3.51 -22.74
N LEU A 174 10.22 -3.52 -21.60
CA LEU A 174 10.07 -4.71 -20.76
C LEU A 174 9.21 -5.81 -21.41
N ALA A 175 8.18 -5.45 -22.16
CA ALA A 175 7.31 -6.42 -22.82
C ALA A 175 7.95 -7.09 -24.06
N SER A 176 8.94 -6.44 -24.69
CA SER A 176 9.52 -6.89 -25.97
C SER A 176 10.87 -7.58 -25.88
N ARG A 177 11.53 -7.52 -24.72
CA ARG A 177 12.88 -8.04 -24.52
C ARG A 177 12.94 -9.08 -23.42
N ASP A 178 13.98 -9.90 -23.48
CA ASP A 178 14.30 -10.82 -22.40
C ASP A 178 14.71 -10.07 -21.12
N ASP A 179 14.46 -10.73 -20.00
CA ASP A 179 14.69 -10.20 -18.66
C ASP A 179 16.13 -9.70 -18.45
N ASP A 180 17.11 -10.44 -18.99
CA ASP A 180 18.55 -10.14 -18.88
C ASP A 180 18.92 -8.72 -19.34
N SER A 181 18.12 -8.12 -20.23
CA SER A 181 18.37 -6.78 -20.76
C SER A 181 18.09 -5.65 -19.77
N SER A 182 17.33 -5.92 -18.71
CA SER A 182 16.92 -4.95 -17.69
C SER A 182 17.09 -5.46 -16.27
N LEU A 183 17.59 -6.68 -16.07
CA LEU A 183 17.72 -7.27 -14.75
C LEU A 183 18.63 -6.40 -13.86
N ALA A 184 18.17 -6.08 -12.65
CA ALA A 184 19.00 -5.37 -11.68
C ALA A 184 20.22 -6.24 -11.27
N PRO A 185 21.35 -5.64 -10.85
CA PRO A 185 22.55 -6.39 -10.47
C PRO A 185 22.28 -7.48 -9.43
N ASP A 186 23.00 -8.60 -9.51
CA ASP A 186 22.80 -9.76 -8.61
C ASP A 186 22.85 -9.41 -7.12
N ALA A 187 23.69 -8.44 -6.74
CA ALA A 187 23.78 -7.95 -5.38
C ALA A 187 22.47 -7.28 -4.90
N VAL A 188 21.81 -6.52 -5.78
CA VAL A 188 20.48 -5.92 -5.51
C VAL A 188 19.42 -7.03 -5.41
N GLN A 189 19.41 -7.97 -6.35
CA GLN A 189 18.48 -9.11 -6.33
C GLN A 189 18.61 -9.93 -5.04
N LEU A 190 19.84 -10.24 -4.65
CA LEU A 190 20.13 -11.04 -3.46
C LEU A 190 19.70 -10.29 -2.19
N HIS A 191 19.98 -8.99 -2.12
CA HIS A 191 19.57 -8.15 -0.98
C HIS A 191 18.05 -8.15 -0.82
N LEU A 192 17.32 -7.84 -1.89
CA LEU A 192 15.86 -7.80 -1.87
C LEU A 192 15.25 -9.17 -1.58
N ARG A 193 15.72 -10.22 -2.25
CA ARG A 193 15.27 -11.61 -2.03
C ARG A 193 15.47 -12.05 -0.58
N LYS A 194 16.58 -11.67 0.06
CA LYS A 194 16.81 -11.96 1.48
C LYS A 194 15.79 -11.23 2.36
N LYS A 195 15.45 -9.98 2.04
CA LYS A 195 14.50 -9.17 2.80
C LYS A 195 13.06 -9.68 2.65
N ILE A 196 12.62 -9.94 1.41
CA ILE A 196 11.25 -10.42 1.14
C ILE A 196 11.07 -11.92 1.43
N GLY A 197 12.14 -12.71 1.44
CA GLY A 197 12.07 -14.16 1.62
C GLY A 197 11.64 -14.63 3.01
N GLU A 198 11.54 -13.72 3.99
CA GLU A 198 10.98 -14.01 5.31
C GLU A 198 9.46 -13.80 5.38
N TYR A 199 8.85 -13.21 4.34
CA TYR A 199 7.40 -13.03 4.23
C TYR A 199 6.76 -14.25 3.58
N PRO A 200 5.52 -14.61 3.97
CA PRO A 200 4.64 -13.84 4.86
C PRO A 200 4.88 -14.06 6.37
N GLU A 201 5.69 -15.05 6.76
CA GLU A 201 5.85 -15.47 8.17
C GLU A 201 6.31 -14.33 9.08
N ARG A 202 7.22 -13.47 8.60
CA ARG A 202 7.72 -12.33 9.35
C ARG A 202 6.61 -11.36 9.79
N ALA A 203 5.67 -11.06 8.89
CA ALA A 203 4.53 -10.19 9.20
C ALA A 203 3.70 -10.76 10.37
N TYR A 204 3.62 -12.09 10.49
CA TYR A 204 2.92 -12.77 11.59
C TYR A 204 3.73 -12.89 12.90
N ARG A 205 5.06 -12.74 12.87
CA ARG A 205 5.90 -12.89 14.08
C ARG A 205 5.71 -11.75 15.08
N ASN A 206 5.43 -10.54 14.60
CA ASN A 206 5.29 -9.35 15.43
C ASN A 206 3.85 -9.11 15.94
N VAL A 207 3.01 -10.16 15.94
CA VAL A 207 1.61 -10.06 16.38
C VAL A 207 1.48 -10.44 17.86
N HIS A 208 0.98 -9.50 18.67
CA HIS A 208 0.67 -9.74 20.08
C HIS A 208 -0.78 -10.21 20.28
N ARG A 209 -1.00 -11.24 21.11
CA ARG A 209 -2.35 -11.70 21.49
C ARG A 209 -2.71 -11.28 22.91
N VAL A 210 -3.79 -10.49 23.06
CA VAL A 210 -4.31 -10.03 24.36
C VAL A 210 -5.73 -10.55 24.57
N ARG A 211 -6.11 -10.81 25.83
CA ARG A 211 -7.52 -11.01 26.21
C ARG A 211 -8.09 -9.69 26.74
N VAL A 212 -9.17 -9.22 26.13
CA VAL A 212 -9.85 -7.97 26.51
C VAL A 212 -11.31 -8.22 26.88
N ARG A 213 -11.87 -7.37 27.73
CA ARG A 213 -13.32 -7.35 28.02
C ARG A 213 -13.94 -6.17 27.29
N VAL A 214 -14.87 -6.46 26.38
CA VAL A 214 -15.59 -5.44 25.61
C VAL A 214 -17.10 -5.72 25.64
N PRO A 215 -17.96 -4.72 25.43
CA PRO A 215 -19.40 -4.92 25.26
C PRO A 215 -19.70 -5.88 24.12
N VAL A 216 -20.81 -6.62 24.21
CA VAL A 216 -21.19 -7.64 23.22
C VAL A 216 -21.30 -7.07 21.80
N SER A 217 -21.83 -5.85 21.65
CA SER A 217 -21.91 -5.17 20.35
C SER A 217 -20.53 -4.92 19.74
N VAL A 218 -19.56 -4.52 20.54
CA VAL A 218 -18.16 -4.32 20.10
C VAL A 218 -17.52 -5.65 19.75
N ALA A 219 -17.70 -6.68 20.58
CA ALA A 219 -17.18 -8.03 20.29
C ALA A 219 -17.72 -8.57 18.96
N TRP A 220 -19.00 -8.32 18.66
CA TRP A 220 -19.63 -8.76 17.42
C TRP A 220 -19.02 -8.06 16.18
N VAL A 221 -18.80 -6.75 16.27
CA VAL A 221 -18.16 -5.97 15.20
C VAL A 221 -16.72 -6.41 14.97
N LEU A 222 -15.90 -6.48 16.03
CA LEU A 222 -14.48 -6.89 15.92
C LEU A 222 -14.31 -8.34 15.42
N LYS A 223 -15.32 -9.19 15.59
CA LYS A 223 -15.32 -10.55 15.06
C LYS A 223 -15.50 -10.59 13.54
N HIS A 224 -16.30 -9.69 12.97
CA HIS A 224 -16.57 -9.65 11.53
C HIS A 224 -15.63 -8.71 10.78
N GLU A 225 -15.09 -7.69 11.46
CA GLU A 225 -14.17 -6.71 10.91
C GLU A 225 -12.91 -6.59 11.79
N PRO A 226 -11.98 -7.57 11.74
CA PRO A 226 -10.79 -7.59 12.60
C PRO A 226 -9.84 -6.40 12.40
N CYS A 227 -9.80 -5.78 11.22
CA CYS A 227 -8.98 -4.59 10.94
C CYS A 227 -9.32 -3.40 11.85
N LEU A 228 -10.55 -3.32 12.36
CA LEU A 228 -10.96 -2.29 13.33
C LEU A 228 -10.19 -2.38 14.66
N ILE A 229 -9.60 -3.54 14.98
CA ILE A 229 -8.75 -3.70 16.16
C ILE A 229 -7.54 -2.76 16.05
N SER A 230 -6.89 -2.72 14.88
CA SER A 230 -5.71 -1.88 14.69
C SER A 230 -6.05 -0.39 14.79
N LEU A 231 -7.11 0.05 14.12
CA LEU A 231 -7.59 1.43 14.20
C LEU A 231 -7.98 1.84 15.63
N ALA A 232 -8.53 0.91 16.42
CA ALA A 232 -8.84 1.17 17.82
C ALA A 232 -7.57 1.31 18.69
N VAL A 233 -6.51 0.57 18.38
CA VAL A 233 -5.21 0.67 19.06
C VAL A 233 -4.53 1.99 18.70
N GLU A 234 -4.54 2.38 17.43
CA GLU A 234 -4.03 3.68 16.96
C GLU A 234 -4.76 4.83 17.66
N GLY A 235 -6.10 4.85 17.65
CA GLY A 235 -6.88 5.88 18.34
C GLY A 235 -6.67 5.91 19.86
N PHE A 236 -6.23 4.81 20.46
CA PHE A 236 -5.78 4.80 21.86
C PHE A 236 -4.38 5.40 22.01
N TYR A 237 -3.46 5.13 21.10
CA TYR A 237 -2.10 5.67 21.11
C TYR A 237 -2.11 7.20 20.89
N ASP A 238 -2.88 7.68 19.91
CA ASP A 238 -2.98 9.11 19.53
C ASP A 238 -3.97 9.92 20.36
N ARG A 239 -4.41 9.38 21.51
CA ARG A 239 -5.45 10.00 22.32
C ARG A 239 -5.02 11.37 22.86
N ASP A 240 -5.83 12.38 22.58
CA ASP A 240 -5.68 13.73 23.12
C ASP A 240 -6.47 13.92 24.43
N ILE A 241 -6.38 15.12 25.01
CA ILE A 241 -7.04 15.47 26.28
C ILE A 241 -8.56 15.26 26.18
N ASP A 242 -9.17 15.56 25.02
CA ASP A 242 -10.61 15.43 24.85
C ASP A 242 -11.03 13.97 24.65
N SER A 243 -10.29 13.19 23.86
CA SER A 243 -10.46 11.74 23.73
C SER A 243 -10.35 11.04 25.08
N MET A 244 -9.41 11.47 25.93
CA MET A 244 -9.27 10.98 27.30
C MET A 244 -10.47 11.33 28.17
N LYS A 245 -11.07 12.53 28.05
CA LYS A 245 -12.30 12.89 28.78
C LYS A 245 -13.47 12.00 28.39
N TYR A 246 -13.62 11.67 27.10
CA TYR A 246 -14.65 10.74 26.63
C TYR A 246 -14.42 9.32 27.14
N ALA A 247 -13.20 8.80 27.01
CA ALA A 247 -12.83 7.47 27.49
C ALA A 247 -13.03 7.32 29.01
N ALA A 248 -12.70 8.35 29.79
CA ALA A 248 -12.85 8.36 31.25
C ALA A 248 -14.29 8.15 31.74
N ARG A 249 -15.30 8.53 30.93
CA ARG A 249 -16.71 8.36 31.32
C ARG A 249 -17.16 6.90 31.25
N MET A 250 -16.49 6.05 30.46
CA MET A 250 -16.76 4.61 30.30
C MET A 250 -18.26 4.26 30.11
N GLU A 251 -19.06 5.17 29.55
CA GLU A 251 -20.54 5.09 29.56
C GLU A 251 -21.09 3.84 28.84
N ARG A 252 -20.32 3.31 27.88
CA ARG A 252 -20.66 2.10 27.12
C ARG A 252 -20.09 0.81 27.70
N PHE A 253 -19.08 0.90 28.56
CA PHE A 253 -18.39 -0.25 29.16
C PHE A 253 -18.93 -0.58 30.56
N LEU A 254 -19.42 0.43 31.27
CA LEU A 254 -20.03 0.25 32.58
C LEU A 254 -21.54 -0.02 32.43
N PRO A 255 -22.09 -1.03 33.12
CA PRO A 255 -23.54 -1.19 33.18
C PRO A 255 -24.17 0.09 33.74
N LYS A 256 -25.18 0.64 33.06
CA LYS A 256 -26.02 1.71 33.62
C LYS A 256 -26.65 1.18 34.91
N GLY A 257 -26.08 1.56 36.06
CA GLY A 257 -26.66 1.26 37.38
C GLY A 257 -25.82 0.50 38.41
N ARG A 258 -24.51 0.24 38.24
CA ARG A 258 -23.67 -0.21 39.37
C ARG A 258 -22.68 0.87 39.78
N GLY A 259 -22.82 1.30 41.04
CA GLY A 259 -22.16 2.45 41.63
C GLY A 259 -20.65 2.48 41.46
N ARG A 260 -20.15 3.70 41.31
CA ARG A 260 -18.75 4.08 41.30
C ARG A 260 -18.02 3.44 42.49
N LYS A 261 -17.20 2.42 42.26
CA LYS A 261 -16.05 2.11 43.11
C LYS A 261 -14.80 2.19 42.25
N TRP A 262 -14.06 3.26 42.47
CA TRP A 262 -12.76 3.52 41.90
C TRP A 262 -11.79 2.41 42.32
N TRP A 263 -11.16 1.75 41.36
CA TRP A 263 -9.93 1.01 41.63
C TRP A 263 -8.77 1.90 41.21
N ARG A 264 -8.05 2.41 42.21
CA ARG A 264 -6.77 3.11 42.03
C ARG A 264 -5.77 2.06 41.56
N TRP A 265 -5.15 2.27 40.41
CA TRP A 265 -3.88 1.64 40.08
C TRP A 265 -2.79 2.53 40.66
N SER A 266 -2.04 2.00 41.62
CA SER A 266 -0.76 2.52 42.09
C SER A 266 0.36 1.95 41.24
#